data_AF-A0A441I393-F1
#
_entry.id   AF-A0A441I393-F1
#
_cell.length_a   1.000
_cell.length_b   1.000
_cell.length_c   1.000
_cell.angle_alpha   90.00
_cell.angle_beta   90.00
_cell.angle_gamma   90.00
#
_symmetry.space_group_name_H-M   'P 1'
#
loop_
_entity.id
_entity.type
_entity.pdbx_description
1 polymer ?
#
loop_
_entity_poly.entity_id
_entity_poly.type
_entity_poly.pdbx_seq_one_letter_code
_entity_poly.pdbx_strand_id
1 'polypeptide(L)'
;MKRPLSMKEQLDEAVKDGMTEDAFKAIRAELGHAREKWGDAFDDKNTANDWIAYIVHYAGRAVTLPWNPVACRAMLVKVAGLCVSAIIQIDINHGALPKRHYD
;
A
#
# COMPACT_ATOMS: atom_id res chain seq x y z
N MET A 1 12.10 -36.17 -13.95
CA MET A 1 12.11 -35.02 -13.02
C MET A 1 11.66 -33.79 -13.79
N LYS A 2 10.59 -33.09 -13.39
CA LYS A 2 10.17 -31.86 -14.09
C LYS A 2 11.12 -30.72 -13.74
N ARG A 3 11.47 -29.86 -14.72
CA ARG A 3 12.32 -28.68 -14.47
C ARG A 3 11.59 -27.71 -13.53
N PRO A 4 12.31 -26.98 -12.64
CA PRO A 4 11.71 -25.91 -11.87
C PRO A 4 11.17 -24.81 -12.79
N LEU A 5 10.06 -24.20 -12.38
CA LEU A 5 9.44 -23.07 -13.07
C LEU A 5 10.32 -21.83 -12.96
N SER A 6 10.36 -21.03 -14.02
CA SER A 6 10.95 -19.69 -14.00
C SER A 6 10.12 -18.74 -13.13
N MET A 7 10.71 -17.62 -12.70
CA MET A 7 10.02 -16.60 -11.89
C MET A 7 8.73 -16.09 -12.56
N LYS A 8 8.75 -15.92 -13.89
CA LYS A 8 7.57 -15.52 -14.65
C LYS A 8 6.47 -16.59 -14.59
N GLU A 9 6.83 -17.85 -14.81
CA GLU A 9 5.89 -18.98 -14.75
C GLU A 9 5.27 -19.10 -13.34
N GLN A 10 6.07 -18.89 -12.29
CA GLN A 10 5.58 -18.88 -10.90
C GLN A 10 4.61 -17.73 -10.63
N LEU A 11 4.89 -16.53 -11.16
CA LEU A 11 4.01 -15.38 -11.01
C LEU A 11 2.68 -15.59 -11.76
N ASP A 12 2.75 -16.12 -12.99
CA ASP A 12 1.57 -16.42 -13.80
C ASP A 12 0.68 -17.48 -13.12
N GLU A 13 1.26 -18.48 -12.45
CA GLU A 13 0.54 -19.45 -11.63
C GLU A 13 -0.06 -18.80 -10.39
N ALA A 14 0.70 -18.00 -9.63
CA ALA A 14 0.19 -17.30 -8.45
C ALA A 14 -1.02 -16.39 -8.76
N VAL A 15 -1.00 -15.74 -9.94
CA VAL A 15 -2.13 -14.94 -10.43
C VAL A 15 -3.35 -15.83 -10.72
N LYS A 16 -3.17 -16.98 -11.37
CA LYS A 16 -4.25 -17.93 -11.65
C LYS A 16 -4.84 -18.55 -10.39
N ASP A 17 -3.99 -18.81 -9.40
CA ASP A 17 -4.35 -19.40 -8.10
C ASP A 17 -5.07 -18.39 -7.17
N GLY A 18 -5.30 -17.17 -7.63
CA GLY A 18 -6.07 -16.16 -6.90
C GLY A 18 -5.28 -15.43 -5.81
N MET A 19 -3.95 -15.61 -5.73
CA MET A 19 -3.12 -14.92 -4.73
C MET A 19 -3.19 -13.39 -4.89
N THR A 20 -3.39 -12.90 -6.11
CA THR A 20 -3.62 -11.49 -6.41
C THR A 20 -4.92 -10.98 -5.77
N GLU A 21 -5.98 -11.77 -5.82
CA GLU A 21 -7.27 -11.41 -5.20
C GLU A 21 -7.15 -11.33 -3.68
N ASP A 22 -6.39 -12.23 -3.07
CA ASP A 22 -6.16 -12.18 -1.62
C ASP A 22 -5.28 -11.00 -1.21
N ALA A 23 -4.34 -10.58 -2.05
CA ALA A 23 -3.61 -9.32 -1.85
C ALA A 23 -4.55 -8.11 -1.96
N PHE A 24 -5.41 -8.06 -2.97
CA PHE A 24 -6.39 -6.97 -3.12
C PHE A 24 -7.43 -6.94 -2.00
N LYS A 25 -7.91 -8.08 -1.51
CA LYS A 25 -8.77 -8.15 -0.31
C LYS A 25 -8.07 -7.56 0.92
N ALA A 26 -6.80 -7.92 1.13
CA ALA A 26 -6.03 -7.38 2.25
C ALA A 26 -5.83 -5.86 2.13
N ILE A 27 -5.57 -5.35 0.92
CA ILE A 27 -5.45 -3.91 0.66
C ILE A 27 -6.79 -3.20 0.93
N ARG A 28 -7.91 -3.74 0.44
CA ARG A 28 -9.24 -3.18 0.71
C ARG A 28 -9.58 -3.15 2.21
N ALA A 29 -9.21 -4.20 2.94
CA ALA A 29 -9.39 -4.25 4.39
C ALA A 29 -8.56 -3.17 5.10
N GLU A 30 -7.31 -2.95 4.67
CA GLU A 30 -6.49 -1.86 5.21
C GLU A 30 -7.07 -0.47 4.90
N LEU A 31 -7.59 -0.26 3.69
CA LEU A 31 -8.29 1.00 3.34
C LEU A 31 -9.49 1.24 4.26
N GLY A 32 -10.29 0.19 4.54
CA GLY A 32 -11.39 0.25 5.50
C GLY A 32 -10.92 0.63 6.90
N HIS A 33 -9.88 -0.05 7.40
CA HIS A 33 -9.29 0.26 8.71
C HIS A 33 -8.71 1.68 8.78
N ALA A 34 -8.04 2.16 7.73
CA ALA A 34 -7.50 3.53 7.67
C ALA A 34 -8.65 4.55 7.75
N ARG A 35 -9.74 4.32 7.01
CA ARG A 35 -10.93 5.16 7.06
C ARG A 35 -11.58 5.17 8.44
N GLU A 36 -11.71 4.02 9.09
CA GLU A 36 -12.24 3.93 10.46
C GLU A 36 -11.35 4.65 11.48
N LYS A 37 -10.03 4.53 11.32
CA LYS A 37 -9.06 5.05 12.28
C LYS A 37 -8.83 6.55 12.16
N TRP A 38 -8.77 7.06 10.94
CA TRP A 38 -8.35 8.43 10.65
C TRP A 38 -9.48 9.31 10.11
N GLY A 39 -10.49 8.69 9.47
CA GLY A 39 -11.62 9.39 8.88
C GLY A 39 -11.24 10.23 7.65
N ASP A 40 -12.26 10.66 6.92
CA ASP A 40 -12.10 11.38 5.65
C ASP A 40 -11.33 12.73 5.83
N ALA A 41 -11.41 13.34 7.02
CA ALA A 41 -10.75 14.60 7.35
C ALA A 41 -9.22 14.52 7.49
N PHE A 42 -8.65 13.31 7.63
CA PHE A 42 -7.21 13.12 7.65
C PHE A 42 -6.63 13.21 6.24
N ASP A 43 -7.27 12.55 5.28
CA ASP A 43 -6.81 12.47 3.89
C ASP A 43 -6.85 13.85 3.22
N ASP A 44 -7.88 14.65 3.51
CA ASP A 44 -8.05 16.02 3.00
C ASP A 44 -6.98 17.02 3.45
N LYS A 45 -6.19 16.69 4.48
CA LYS A 45 -5.15 17.57 5.04
C LYS A 45 -3.74 17.20 4.57
N ASN A 46 -3.57 16.05 3.94
CA ASN A 46 -2.27 15.54 3.56
C ASN A 46 -1.78 16.18 2.26
N THR A 47 -0.65 16.88 2.35
CA THR A 47 0.10 17.37 1.18
C THR A 47 0.74 16.19 0.44
N ALA A 48 1.24 16.42 -0.77
CA ALA A 48 2.02 15.40 -1.49
C ALA A 48 3.22 14.87 -0.66
N ASN A 49 3.85 15.73 0.15
CA ASN A 49 4.96 15.32 1.00
C ASN A 49 4.51 14.40 2.13
N ASP A 50 3.35 14.67 2.73
CA ASP A 50 2.83 13.87 3.84
C ASP A 50 2.54 12.44 3.38
N TRP A 51 1.89 12.30 2.21
CA TRP A 51 1.65 11.00 1.59
C TRP A 51 2.94 10.21 1.38
N ILE A 52 3.95 10.84 0.77
CA ILE A 52 5.24 10.18 0.52
C ILE A 52 5.96 9.87 1.84
N ALA A 53 5.90 10.75 2.84
CA ALA A 53 6.51 10.52 4.14
C ALA A 53 5.89 9.31 4.85
N TYR A 54 4.56 9.15 4.83
CA TYR A 54 3.89 7.98 5.38
C TYR A 54 4.27 6.70 4.63
N ILE A 55 4.26 6.74 3.29
CA ILE A 55 4.67 5.60 2.46
C ILE A 55 6.08 5.13 2.81
N VAL A 56 7.05 6.06 2.83
CA VAL A 56 8.45 5.75 3.15
C VAL A 56 8.59 5.25 4.59
N HIS A 57 7.86 5.84 5.55
CA HIS A 57 7.88 5.41 6.95
C HIS A 57 7.48 3.94 7.09
N TYR A 58 6.38 3.51 6.46
CA TYR A 58 5.94 2.12 6.54
C TYR A 58 6.78 1.17 5.66
N ALA A 59 7.26 1.64 4.51
CA ALA A 59 8.18 0.86 3.67
C ALA A 59 9.48 0.53 4.40
N GLY A 60 10.06 1.50 5.12
CA GLY A 60 11.27 1.28 5.93
C GLY A 60 11.07 0.26 7.05
N ARG A 61 9.84 0.08 7.54
CA ARG A 61 9.48 -0.91 8.58
C ARG A 61 9.20 -2.30 8.02
N ALA A 62 9.11 -2.46 6.70
CA ALA A 62 8.90 -3.77 6.07
C ALA A 62 10.12 -4.69 6.23
N VAL A 63 11.32 -4.10 6.35
CA VAL A 63 12.55 -4.86 6.56
C VAL A 63 12.87 -4.90 8.05
N THR A 64 12.87 -6.11 8.60
CA THR A 64 13.10 -6.37 10.03
C THR A 64 14.40 -7.14 10.24
N LEU A 65 15.02 -6.93 11.41
CA LEU A 65 16.19 -7.67 11.87
C LEU A 65 15.88 -8.24 13.26
N PRO A 66 15.70 -9.57 13.41
CA PRO A 66 15.81 -10.61 12.39
C PRO A 66 14.67 -10.58 11.34
N TRP A 67 14.89 -11.22 10.19
CA TRP A 67 13.93 -11.27 9.09
C TRP A 67 12.58 -11.88 9.52
N ASN A 68 11.49 -11.16 9.26
CA ASN A 68 10.12 -11.61 9.49
C ASN A 68 9.25 -11.38 8.25
N PRO A 69 8.90 -12.45 7.49
CA PRO A 69 8.11 -12.33 6.27
C PRO A 69 6.65 -11.90 6.52
N VAL A 70 6.07 -12.24 7.68
CA VAL A 70 4.71 -11.85 8.05
C VAL A 70 4.66 -10.35 8.31
N ALA A 71 5.63 -9.82 9.05
CA ALA A 71 5.76 -8.38 9.31
C ALA A 71 6.02 -7.62 8.01
N CYS A 72 6.90 -8.14 7.15
CA CYS A 72 7.17 -7.55 5.83
C CYS A 72 5.88 -7.46 4.99
N ARG A 73 5.14 -8.58 4.84
CA ARG A 73 3.87 -8.59 4.10
C ARG A 73 2.87 -7.60 4.68
N ALA A 74 2.73 -7.55 6.01
CA ALA A 74 1.81 -6.62 6.66
C ALA A 74 2.15 -5.15 6.35
N MET A 75 3.43 -4.77 6.38
CA MET A 75 3.86 -3.41 6.03
C MET A 75 3.69 -3.12 4.54
N LEU A 76 3.94 -4.08 3.66
CA LEU A 76 3.70 -3.92 2.21
C LEU A 76 2.22 -3.70 1.90
N VAL A 77 1.31 -4.39 2.59
CA VAL A 77 -0.15 -4.13 2.47
C VAL A 77 -0.49 -2.71 2.92
N LYS A 78 0.11 -2.22 4.01
CA LYS A 78 -0.08 -0.83 4.46
C LYS A 78 0.42 0.19 3.44
N VAL A 79 1.61 -0.04 2.88
CA VAL A 79 2.18 0.81 1.83
C VAL A 79 1.27 0.83 0.60
N ALA A 80 0.79 -0.33 0.15
CA ALA A 80 -0.14 -0.40 -0.98
C ALA A 80 -1.46 0.34 -0.69
N GLY A 81 -2.01 0.20 0.52
CA GLY A 81 -3.18 0.97 0.97
C GLY A 81 -2.94 2.48 0.91
N LEU A 82 -1.82 2.98 1.45
CA LEU A 82 -1.46 4.39 1.40
C LEU A 82 -1.29 4.92 -0.02
N CYS A 83 -0.67 4.13 -0.91
CA CYS A 83 -0.55 4.50 -2.32
C CYS A 83 -1.92 4.63 -2.99
N VAL A 84 -2.84 3.68 -2.73
CA VAL A 84 -4.20 3.73 -3.28
C VAL A 84 -4.98 4.93 -2.72
N SER A 85 -4.92 5.18 -1.41
CA SER A 85 -5.55 6.37 -0.80
C SER A 85 -5.03 7.66 -1.42
N ALA A 86 -3.71 7.80 -1.58
CA ALA A 86 -3.12 8.99 -2.18
C ALA A 86 -3.60 9.21 -3.63
N ILE A 87 -3.65 8.15 -4.45
CA ILE A 87 -4.17 8.22 -5.83
C ILE A 87 -5.64 8.64 -5.82
N ILE A 88 -6.48 8.00 -5.01
CA ILE A 88 -7.91 8.33 -4.91
C ILE A 88 -8.10 9.78 -4.50
N GLN A 89 -7.34 10.28 -3.53
CA GLN A 89 -7.44 11.67 -3.08
C GLN A 89 -7.03 12.65 -4.20
N ILE A 90 -5.97 12.35 -4.93
CA ILE A 90 -5.53 13.13 -6.10
C ILE A 90 -6.65 13.16 -7.15
N ASP A 91 -7.26 12.02 -7.46
CA ASP A 91 -8.31 11.91 -8.47
C ASP A 91 -9.60 12.66 -8.04
N ILE A 92 -10.03 12.50 -6.78
CA ILE A 92 -11.20 13.19 -6.20
C ILE A 92 -11.00 14.71 -6.22
N ASN A 93 -9.79 15.17 -5.91
CA ASN A 93 -9.48 16.60 -5.86
C ASN A 93 -9.03 17.16 -7.22
N HIS A 94 -9.15 16.42 -8.32
CA HIS A 94 -8.72 16.85 -9.66
C HIS A 94 -7.26 17.31 -9.72
N GLY A 95 -6.38 16.63 -8.98
CA GLY A 95 -4.95 16.95 -8.89
C GLY A 95 -4.60 18.00 -7.83
N ALA A 96 -5.58 18.60 -7.14
CA ALA A 96 -5.33 19.56 -6.07
C ALA A 96 -5.08 18.85 -4.73
N LEU A 97 -3.90 19.05 -4.16
CA LEU A 97 -3.62 18.66 -2.77
C LEU A 97 -3.39 19.92 -1.93
N PRO A 98 -3.59 19.85 -0.60
CA PRO A 98 -3.19 20.91 0.31
C PRO A 98 -1.78 21.40 0.02
N LYS A 99 -1.61 22.72 0.05
CA LYS A 99 -0.29 23.36 -0.05
C LYS A 99 0.52 23.03 1.19
N ARG A 100 1.85 23.00 1.04
CA ARG A 100 2.73 22.79 2.19
C ARG A 100 2.51 23.91 3.20
N HIS A 101 2.71 23.61 4.49
CA HIS A 101 2.63 24.61 5.56
C HIS A 101 3.61 25.80 5.43
N TYR A 102 4.55 25.76 4.46
CA TYR A 102 5.55 26.80 4.20
C TYR A 102 5.48 27.37 2.77
N ASP A 103 4.44 27.04 2.00
CA ASP A 103 4.13 27.63 0.68
C ASP A 103 2.99 28.65 0.81
#